data_AF-A0A7K0U4Y2-F1
#
_entry.id   AF-A0A7K0U4Y2-F1
#
_cell.length_a   1.000
_cell.length_b   1.000
_cell.length_c   1.000
_cell.angle_alpha   90.00
_cell.angle_beta   90.00
_cell.angle_gamma   90.00
#
_symmetry.space_group_name_H-M   'P 1'
#
loop_
_entity.id
_entity.type
_entity.pdbx_description
1 polymer ?
#
loop_
_entity_poly.entity_id
_entity_poly.type
_entity_poly.pdbx_seq_one_letter_code
_entity_poly.pdbx_strand_id
1 'polypeptide(L)'
;MISRKGSLFPLAAAAALFTAALFPTLAGAADSVVVSGGDLSAAPKVTLTVAVTTASGSPNLNSSAFTVLETTSKRSAKVIGLPGDASQVALVIDTSGSMSGAGLNGAKAAAVALLAQLPPAASVSVTGFGNTPYVASNFTTDRAATTSAINNLKANGETALNDAVSMGAKSFTSAR
;
A
#
# COMPACT_ATOMS: atom_id res chain seq x y z
N MET A 1 82.30 24.70 5.46
CA MET A 1 82.53 26.05 6.01
C MET A 1 81.32 26.94 5.68
N ILE A 2 80.76 27.62 6.70
CA ILE A 2 79.96 28.87 6.62
C ILE A 2 78.52 28.67 6.07
N SER A 3 77.52 28.54 6.94
CA SER A 3 76.68 29.62 7.53
C SER A 3 75.52 30.07 6.61
N ARG A 4 74.27 30.01 7.11
CA ARG A 4 73.45 31.21 7.36
C ARG A 4 72.09 30.89 8.01
N LYS A 5 71.87 31.61 9.11
CA LYS A 5 70.65 31.93 9.87
C LYS A 5 69.40 32.19 9.01
N GLY A 6 68.23 31.92 9.60
CA GLY A 6 66.96 32.56 9.20
C GLY A 6 65.73 31.95 9.88
N SER A 7 65.40 32.42 11.08
CA SER A 7 64.16 32.16 11.82
C SER A 7 62.91 32.64 11.08
N LEU A 8 61.75 32.00 11.29
CA LEU A 8 60.42 32.61 11.41
C LEU A 8 59.39 31.59 11.96
N PHE A 9 58.78 31.91 13.10
CA PHE A 9 57.57 31.31 13.67
C PHE A 9 56.38 31.44 12.69
N PRO A 10 55.35 30.57 12.70
CA PRO A 10 54.22 30.84 13.60
C PRO A 10 53.37 29.64 14.09
N LEU A 11 52.66 29.92 15.20
CA LEU A 11 51.32 29.45 15.59
C LEU A 11 50.99 27.95 15.51
N ALA A 12 51.07 27.29 16.68
CA ALA A 12 50.27 26.11 16.96
C ALA A 12 48.84 26.56 17.35
N ALA A 13 47.89 26.45 16.42
CA ALA A 13 46.47 26.52 16.71
C ALA A 13 45.98 25.11 17.09
N ALA A 14 45.63 24.93 18.37
CA ALA A 14 45.00 23.70 18.84
C ALA A 14 43.55 23.64 18.36
N ALA A 15 43.28 22.84 17.33
CA ALA A 15 41.93 22.53 16.88
C ALA A 15 41.35 21.41 17.76
N ALA A 16 40.42 21.76 18.65
CA ALA A 16 39.60 20.79 19.37
C ALA A 16 38.59 20.18 18.38
N LEU A 17 38.80 18.91 18.03
CA LEU A 17 37.88 18.13 17.22
C LEU A 17 36.67 17.73 18.08
N PHE A 18 35.57 18.48 17.98
CA PHE A 18 34.26 18.05 18.49
C PHE A 18 33.59 17.20 17.40
N THR A 19 33.81 15.89 17.41
CA THR A 19 33.00 14.96 16.61
C THR A 19 31.66 14.76 17.31
N ALA A 20 30.68 15.60 16.97
CA ALA A 20 29.28 15.31 17.25
C ALA A 20 28.84 14.21 16.28
N ALA A 21 28.85 12.96 16.74
CA ALA A 21 28.20 11.87 16.03
C ALA A 21 26.69 12.14 16.01
N LEU A 22 26.15 12.61 14.89
CA LEU A 22 24.73 12.52 14.60
C LEU A 22 24.39 11.04 14.41
N PHE A 23 24.00 10.37 15.49
CA PHE A 23 23.18 9.17 15.35
C PHE A 23 21.79 9.64 14.91
N PRO A 24 21.28 9.23 13.73
CA PRO A 24 19.87 9.40 13.47
C PRO A 24 19.12 8.63 14.56
N THR A 25 18.41 9.33 15.43
CA THR A 25 17.41 8.72 16.28
C THR A 25 16.39 8.10 15.33
N LEU A 26 16.40 6.77 15.22
CA LEU A 26 15.27 6.02 14.70
C LEU A 26 14.08 6.45 15.55
N ALA A 27 13.24 7.34 15.00
CA ALA A 27 11.96 7.67 15.59
C ALA A 27 11.20 6.34 15.68
N GLY A 28 11.13 5.78 16.89
CA GLY A 28 10.31 4.61 17.15
C GLY A 28 8.90 4.92 16.70
N ALA A 29 8.27 3.99 15.98
CA ALA A 29 6.87 4.09 15.59
C ALA A 29 6.05 4.34 16.86
N ALA A 30 5.60 5.57 17.06
CA ALA A 30 4.78 5.93 18.21
C ALA A 30 3.32 5.60 17.89
N ASP A 31 2.60 5.12 18.89
CA ASP A 31 1.17 4.92 18.78
C ASP A 31 0.50 6.26 18.46
N SER A 32 -0.30 6.29 17.40
CA SER A 32 -0.96 7.52 16.94
C SER A 32 -2.40 7.24 16.52
N VAL A 33 -3.26 8.20 16.80
CA VAL A 33 -4.67 8.21 16.41
C VAL A 33 -4.90 9.45 15.57
N VAL A 34 -5.26 9.26 14.29
CA VAL A 34 -5.48 10.35 13.34
C VAL A 34 -6.88 10.21 12.75
N VAL A 35 -7.65 11.30 12.74
CA VAL A 35 -8.92 11.35 12.00
C VAL A 35 -8.59 11.56 10.53
N SER A 36 -8.80 10.54 9.70
CA SER A 36 -8.47 10.54 8.27
C SER A 36 -9.59 11.08 7.39
N GLY A 37 -10.82 11.18 7.91
CA GLY A 37 -11.94 11.77 7.18
C GLY A 37 -13.20 11.89 8.02
N GLY A 38 -14.13 12.72 7.55
CA GLY A 38 -15.46 12.89 8.15
C GLY A 38 -16.52 13.05 7.07
N ASP A 39 -17.62 12.32 7.20
CA ASP A 39 -18.80 12.42 6.37
C ASP A 39 -19.98 12.97 7.19
N LEU A 40 -20.52 14.09 6.70
CA LEU A 40 -21.61 14.86 7.29
C LEU A 40 -22.90 14.79 6.44
N SER A 41 -22.88 14.07 5.32
CA SER A 41 -23.98 14.04 4.34
C SER A 41 -25.29 13.46 4.90
N ALA A 42 -25.20 12.65 5.96
CA ALA A 42 -26.34 12.01 6.63
C ALA A 42 -26.74 12.70 7.95
N ALA A 43 -26.48 14.00 8.09
CA ALA A 43 -26.80 14.77 9.30
C ALA A 43 -28.25 14.51 9.77
N PRO A 44 -28.49 14.29 11.08
CA PRO A 44 -27.58 14.53 12.20
C PRO A 44 -26.59 13.39 12.51
N LYS A 45 -26.53 12.33 11.71
CA LYS A 45 -25.53 11.26 11.87
C LYS A 45 -24.23 11.65 11.19
N VAL A 46 -23.13 11.60 11.93
CA VAL A 46 -21.78 11.90 11.44
C VAL A 46 -20.95 10.63 11.46
N THR A 47 -20.25 10.35 10.37
CA THR A 47 -19.31 9.23 10.27
C THR A 47 -17.89 9.79 10.29
N LEU A 48 -17.05 9.29 11.19
CA LEU A 48 -15.63 9.65 11.26
C LEU A 48 -14.79 8.43 10.93
N THR A 49 -13.81 8.60 10.06
CA THR A 49 -12.79 7.59 9.78
C THR A 49 -11.57 7.90 10.61
N VAL A 50 -11.10 6.92 11.38
CA VAL A 50 -9.95 7.08 12.28
C VAL A 50 -8.92 6.01 11.93
N ALA A 51 -7.69 6.45 11.67
CA ALA A 51 -6.54 5.58 11.52
C ALA A 51 -5.83 5.48 12.87
N VAL A 52 -5.62 4.26 13.35
CA VAL A 52 -4.84 3.98 14.56
C VAL A 52 -3.61 3.19 14.14
N THR A 53 -2.44 3.78 14.31
CA THR A 53 -1.15 3.12 14.07
C THR A 53 -0.57 2.79 15.44
N THR A 54 -0.18 1.52 15.65
CA THR A 54 0.58 1.16 16.85
C THR A 54 1.96 0.65 16.48
N ALA A 55 2.92 0.77 17.40
CA ALA A 55 4.27 0.21 17.25
C ALA A 55 4.23 -1.32 16.98
N SER A 56 3.18 -1.99 17.46
CA SER A 56 2.93 -3.43 17.31
C SER A 56 2.18 -3.82 16.03
N GLY A 57 1.83 -2.87 15.14
CA GLY A 57 1.06 -3.13 13.92
C GLY A 57 -0.41 -2.69 14.01
N SER A 58 -1.31 -3.41 13.33
CA SER A 58 -2.76 -3.13 13.33
C SER A 58 -3.42 -3.67 14.62
N PRO A 59 -3.79 -2.82 15.59
CA PRO A 59 -4.43 -3.29 16.82
C PRO A 59 -5.84 -3.80 16.55
N ASN A 60 -6.24 -4.90 17.19
CA ASN A 60 -7.64 -5.32 17.20
C ASN A 60 -8.43 -4.44 18.17
N LEU A 61 -9.00 -3.35 17.66
CA LEU A 61 -9.75 -2.38 18.44
C LEU A 61 -11.25 -2.64 18.33
N ASN A 62 -11.92 -2.69 19.48
CA ASN A 62 -13.37 -2.75 19.56
C ASN A 62 -13.94 -1.40 20.03
N SER A 63 -15.26 -1.27 20.12
CA SER A 63 -15.93 -0.03 20.51
C SER A 63 -15.55 0.50 21.88
N SER A 64 -15.12 -0.34 22.81
CA SER A 64 -14.68 0.10 24.15
C SER A 64 -13.30 0.78 24.13
N ALA A 65 -12.53 0.65 23.05
CA ALA A 65 -11.24 1.31 22.89
C ALA A 65 -11.36 2.80 22.52
N PHE A 66 -12.57 3.29 22.22
CA PHE A 66 -12.79 4.66 21.75
C PHE A 66 -13.76 5.42 22.66
N THR A 67 -13.43 6.67 22.97
CA THR A 67 -14.34 7.64 23.57
C THR A 67 -14.51 8.81 22.61
N VAL A 68 -15.75 9.08 22.21
CA VAL A 68 -16.07 10.24 21.35
C VAL A 68 -16.58 11.38 22.22
N LEU A 69 -15.89 12.52 22.12
CA LEU A 69 -16.27 13.76 22.79
C LEU A 69 -16.70 14.76 21.73
N GLU A 70 -17.89 15.34 21.91
CA GLU A 70 -18.30 16.53 21.18
C GLU A 70 -18.12 17.72 22.12
N THR A 71 -17.09 18.53 21.83
CA THR A 71 -16.59 19.56 22.74
C THR A 71 -16.15 18.94 24.07
N THR A 72 -17.06 18.84 25.04
CA THR A 72 -16.82 18.29 26.38
C THR A 72 -17.80 17.17 26.76
N SER A 73 -18.83 16.92 25.95
CA SER A 73 -19.86 15.93 26.23
C SER A 73 -19.55 14.59 25.56
N LYS A 74 -19.61 13.50 26.32
CA LYS A 74 -19.48 12.14 25.77
C LYS A 74 -20.66 11.84 24.84
N ARG A 75 -20.35 11.31 23.65
CA ARG A 75 -21.35 10.83 22.69
C ARG A 75 -21.22 9.32 22.52
N SER A 76 -22.36 8.66 22.40
CA SER A 76 -22.40 7.24 22.01
C SER A 76 -22.00 7.13 20.54
N ALA A 77 -20.95 6.36 20.25
CA ALA A 77 -20.50 6.09 18.90
C ALA A 77 -20.52 4.58 18.63
N LYS A 78 -20.97 4.20 17.45
CA LYS A 78 -20.80 2.83 16.95
C LYS A 78 -19.47 2.78 16.23
N VAL A 79 -18.52 2.02 16.78
CA VAL A 79 -17.23 1.79 16.14
C VAL A 79 -17.35 0.58 15.23
N ILE A 80 -16.89 0.73 14.00
CA ILE A 80 -16.80 -0.36 13.02
C ILE A 80 -15.32 -0.48 12.67
N GLY A 81 -14.73 -1.64 12.95
CA GLY A 81 -13.37 -1.94 12.51
C GLY A 81 -13.35 -2.03 10.99
N LEU A 82 -12.65 -1.11 10.34
CA LEU A 82 -12.34 -1.25 8.92
C LEU A 82 -11.23 -2.29 8.80
N PRO A 83 -11.41 -3.34 7.98
CA PRO A 83 -10.36 -4.34 7.83
C PRO A 83 -9.18 -3.73 7.10
N GLY A 84 -8.17 -3.27 7.85
CA GLY A 84 -6.94 -2.69 7.29
C GLY A 84 -6.20 -3.64 6.35
N ASP A 85 -6.40 -4.95 6.53
CA ASP A 85 -5.70 -6.00 5.79
C ASP A 85 -6.55 -6.66 4.69
N ALA A 86 -7.87 -6.41 4.63
CA ALA A 86 -8.77 -7.01 3.63
C ALA A 86 -8.92 -6.10 2.40
N SER A 87 -7.80 -5.79 1.76
CA SER A 87 -7.79 -5.02 0.51
C SER A 87 -8.33 -5.87 -0.65
N GLN A 88 -9.13 -5.27 -1.53
CA GLN A 88 -9.52 -5.88 -2.80
C GLN A 88 -8.57 -5.42 -3.90
N VAL A 89 -8.00 -6.35 -4.68
CA VAL A 89 -7.10 -6.06 -5.81
C VAL A 89 -7.64 -6.68 -7.08
N ALA A 90 -7.86 -5.89 -8.13
CA ALA A 90 -8.23 -6.41 -9.45
C ALA A 90 -7.02 -6.41 -10.38
N LEU A 91 -6.61 -7.59 -10.84
CA LEU A 91 -5.56 -7.76 -11.85
C LEU A 91 -6.21 -7.74 -13.24
N VAL A 92 -5.98 -6.69 -14.00
CA VAL A 92 -6.47 -6.56 -15.38
C VAL A 92 -5.28 -6.71 -16.33
N ILE A 93 -5.20 -7.84 -17.03
CA ILE A 93 -4.01 -8.28 -17.77
C ILE A 93 -4.29 -8.30 -19.28
N ASP A 94 -3.44 -7.62 -20.04
CA ASP A 94 -3.50 -7.61 -21.51
C ASP A 94 -3.17 -9.01 -22.05
N THR A 95 -4.11 -9.56 -22.82
CA THR A 95 -4.01 -10.83 -23.52
C THR A 95 -4.21 -10.63 -25.03
N SER A 96 -3.90 -9.47 -25.58
CA SER A 96 -3.90 -9.23 -27.03
C SER A 96 -2.82 -10.05 -27.74
N GLY A 97 -2.94 -10.21 -29.05
CA GLY A 97 -2.02 -11.01 -29.87
C GLY A 97 -0.56 -10.53 -29.81
N SER A 98 -0.33 -9.22 -29.62
CA SER A 98 1.01 -8.63 -29.46
C SER A 98 1.69 -9.08 -28.16
N MET A 99 0.93 -9.50 -27.16
CA MET A 99 1.43 -10.05 -25.90
C MET A 99 1.86 -11.52 -26.03
N SER A 100 1.73 -12.16 -27.19
CA SER A 100 2.11 -13.56 -27.36
C SER A 100 3.59 -13.83 -26.99
N GLY A 101 3.85 -15.00 -26.41
CA GLY A 101 5.18 -15.41 -25.99
C GLY A 101 5.68 -14.64 -24.77
N ALA A 102 6.78 -13.90 -24.93
CA ALA A 102 7.51 -13.30 -23.81
C ALA A 102 6.70 -12.23 -23.06
N GLY A 103 5.85 -11.46 -23.76
CA GLY A 103 5.05 -10.39 -23.16
C GLY A 103 4.09 -10.92 -22.10
N LEU A 104 3.23 -11.87 -22.48
CA LEU A 104 2.25 -12.49 -21.59
C LEU A 104 2.93 -13.34 -20.52
N ASN A 105 4.02 -14.03 -20.83
CA ASN A 105 4.79 -14.79 -19.83
C ASN A 105 5.37 -13.86 -18.76
N GLY A 106 5.90 -12.68 -19.15
CA GLY A 106 6.37 -11.66 -18.22
C GLY A 106 5.24 -11.08 -17.36
N ALA A 107 4.10 -10.76 -17.97
CA ALA A 107 2.93 -10.27 -17.26
C ALA A 107 2.40 -11.29 -16.23
N LYS A 108 2.32 -12.57 -16.59
CA LYS A 108 1.97 -13.66 -15.67
C LYS A 108 2.94 -13.76 -14.50
N ALA A 109 4.25 -13.75 -14.78
CA ALA A 109 5.28 -13.81 -13.74
C ALA A 109 5.20 -12.63 -12.77
N ALA A 110 5.02 -11.41 -13.29
CA ALA A 110 4.85 -10.20 -12.48
C ALA A 110 3.58 -10.25 -11.62
N ALA A 111 2.47 -10.72 -12.19
CA ALA A 111 1.21 -10.87 -11.46
C ALA A 111 1.33 -11.90 -10.32
N VAL A 112 1.98 -13.04 -10.56
CA VAL A 112 2.25 -14.05 -9.52
C VAL A 112 3.20 -13.50 -8.44
N ALA A 113 4.23 -12.73 -8.82
CA ALA A 113 5.13 -12.08 -7.87
C ALA A 113 4.40 -11.03 -7.01
N LEU A 114 3.45 -10.30 -7.58
CA LEU A 114 2.59 -9.39 -6.81
C LEU A 114 1.69 -10.17 -5.84
N LEU A 115 1.07 -11.27 -6.27
CA LEU A 115 0.24 -12.11 -5.40
C LEU A 115 1.00 -12.58 -4.16
N ALA A 116 2.29 -12.87 -4.28
CA ALA A 116 3.13 -13.30 -3.16
C ALA A 116 3.44 -12.20 -2.13
N GLN A 117 3.31 -10.92 -2.51
CA GLN A 117 3.57 -9.77 -1.64
C GLN A 117 2.30 -9.23 -0.96
N LEU A 118 1.12 -9.61 -1.44
CA LEU A 118 -0.14 -9.15 -0.87
C LEU A 118 -0.44 -9.84 0.47
N PRO A 119 -1.06 -9.13 1.43
CA PRO A 119 -1.51 -9.72 2.69
C PRO A 119 -2.44 -10.93 2.45
N PRO A 120 -2.42 -11.98 3.28
CA PRO A 120 -3.28 -13.16 3.11
C PRO A 120 -4.78 -12.84 3.05
N ALA A 121 -5.20 -11.80 3.78
CA ALA A 121 -6.58 -11.33 3.81
C ALA A 121 -7.01 -10.54 2.56
N ALA A 122 -6.07 -10.14 1.70
CA ALA A 122 -6.41 -9.44 0.47
C ALA A 122 -7.08 -10.40 -0.54
N SER A 123 -8.25 -10.04 -1.02
CA SER A 123 -8.95 -10.77 -2.07
C SER A 123 -8.56 -10.25 -3.44
N VAL A 124 -8.29 -11.13 -4.39
CA VAL A 124 -7.81 -10.77 -5.73
C VAL A 124 -8.74 -11.30 -6.80
N SER A 125 -9.07 -10.49 -7.79
CA SER A 125 -9.73 -10.90 -9.03
C SER A 125 -8.78 -10.82 -10.22
N VAL A 126 -9.04 -11.59 -11.27
CA VAL A 126 -8.25 -11.60 -12.51
C VAL A 126 -9.18 -11.44 -13.70
N THR A 127 -8.88 -10.45 -14.52
CA THR A 127 -9.57 -10.15 -15.78
C THR A 127 -8.53 -10.16 -16.89
N GLY A 128 -8.73 -10.99 -17.90
CA GLY A 128 -7.95 -10.95 -19.13
C GLY A 128 -8.64 -10.06 -20.16
N PHE A 129 -7.89 -9.39 -21.03
CA PHE A 129 -8.49 -8.67 -22.15
C PHE A 129 -7.66 -8.79 -23.43
N GLY A 130 -8.29 -9.36 -24.46
CA GLY A 130 -7.82 -9.33 -25.85
C GLY A 130 -8.89 -8.64 -26.68
N ASN A 131 -9.50 -9.38 -27.63
CA ASN A 131 -10.64 -8.90 -28.42
C ASN A 131 -11.81 -8.39 -27.57
N THR A 132 -12.08 -9.09 -26.46
CA THR A 132 -13.05 -8.68 -25.45
C THR A 132 -12.49 -8.98 -24.06
N PRO A 133 -12.82 -8.15 -23.05
CA PRO A 133 -12.49 -8.46 -21.67
C PRO A 133 -13.32 -9.64 -21.14
N TYR A 134 -12.72 -10.44 -20.26
CA TYR A 134 -13.37 -11.57 -19.60
C TYR A 134 -12.81 -11.78 -18.18
N VAL A 135 -13.67 -12.22 -17.26
CA VAL A 135 -13.27 -12.56 -15.89
C VAL A 135 -12.67 -13.97 -15.89
N ALA A 136 -11.38 -14.06 -15.59
CA ALA A 136 -10.67 -15.33 -15.43
C ALA A 136 -10.80 -15.88 -14.00
N SER A 137 -10.93 -15.00 -13.00
CA SER A 137 -11.25 -15.34 -11.62
C SER A 137 -11.98 -14.19 -10.93
N ASN A 138 -13.05 -14.50 -10.19
CA ASN A 138 -13.68 -13.55 -9.28
C ASN A 138 -12.77 -13.26 -8.08
N PHE A 139 -13.13 -12.23 -7.29
CA PHE A 139 -12.44 -11.92 -6.04
C PHE A 139 -12.41 -13.13 -5.11
N THR A 140 -11.20 -13.57 -4.76
CA THR A 140 -10.97 -14.67 -3.83
C THR A 140 -9.68 -14.46 -3.04
N THR A 141 -9.60 -15.01 -1.84
CA THR A 141 -8.35 -15.09 -1.06
C THR A 141 -7.55 -16.36 -1.38
N ASP A 142 -8.11 -17.29 -2.18
CA ASP A 142 -7.44 -18.51 -2.62
C ASP A 142 -6.33 -18.18 -3.64
N ARG A 143 -5.10 -18.16 -3.16
CA ARG A 143 -3.92 -17.85 -3.96
C ARG A 143 -3.64 -18.91 -5.03
N ALA A 144 -3.92 -20.18 -4.76
CA ALA A 144 -3.68 -21.25 -5.72
C ALA A 144 -4.67 -21.14 -6.90
N ALA A 145 -5.94 -20.86 -6.62
CA ALA A 145 -6.94 -20.61 -7.65
C ALA A 145 -6.58 -19.38 -8.50
N THR A 146 -6.18 -18.26 -7.87
CA THR A 146 -5.81 -17.04 -8.58
C THR A 146 -4.55 -17.23 -9.44
N THR A 147 -3.52 -17.91 -8.92
CA THR A 147 -2.31 -18.24 -9.69
C THR A 147 -2.64 -19.15 -10.87
N SER A 148 -3.52 -20.15 -10.68
CA SER A 148 -3.98 -21.01 -11.77
C SER A 148 -4.70 -20.20 -12.85
N ALA A 149 -5.59 -19.27 -12.46
CA ALA A 149 -6.28 -18.38 -13.40
C ALA A 149 -5.30 -17.52 -14.22
N ILE A 150 -4.28 -16.93 -13.58
CA ILE A 150 -3.23 -16.16 -14.27
C ILE A 150 -2.49 -17.06 -15.28
N ASN A 151 -2.08 -18.26 -14.86
CA ASN A 151 -1.31 -19.16 -15.71
C ASN A 151 -2.12 -19.63 -16.94
N ASN A 152 -3.44 -19.70 -16.83
CA ASN A 152 -4.34 -20.10 -17.90
C ASN A 152 -4.68 -18.99 -18.90
N LEU A 153 -4.26 -17.74 -18.67
CA LEU A 153 -4.47 -16.65 -19.64
C LEU A 153 -3.79 -16.98 -20.99
N LYS A 154 -4.46 -16.66 -22.09
CA LYS A 154 -3.95 -16.91 -23.45
C LYS A 154 -4.03 -15.66 -24.28
N ALA A 155 -2.94 -15.35 -24.98
CA ALA A 155 -2.89 -14.25 -25.93
C ALA A 155 -3.82 -14.56 -27.12
N ASN A 156 -4.76 -13.67 -27.41
CA ASN A 156 -5.61 -13.71 -28.58
C ASN A 156 -6.04 -12.29 -29.01
N GLY A 157 -6.22 -12.10 -30.30
CA GLY A 157 -6.99 -10.96 -30.80
C GLY A 157 -6.35 -9.58 -30.66
N GLU A 158 -7.20 -8.54 -30.72
CA GLU A 158 -6.86 -7.13 -30.59
C GLU A 158 -6.86 -6.67 -29.12
N THR A 159 -6.80 -5.35 -28.84
CA THR A 159 -6.68 -4.80 -27.49
C THR A 159 -7.94 -4.01 -27.08
N ALA A 160 -8.80 -4.60 -26.24
CA ALA A 160 -9.98 -3.95 -25.68
C ALA A 160 -9.74 -3.29 -24.31
N LEU A 161 -8.71 -2.43 -24.21
CA LEU A 161 -8.25 -1.86 -22.93
C LEU A 161 -9.32 -1.06 -22.18
N ASN A 162 -10.06 -0.19 -22.88
CA ASN A 162 -11.07 0.67 -22.24
C ASN A 162 -12.20 -0.14 -21.60
N ASP A 163 -12.65 -1.20 -22.28
CA ASP A 163 -13.68 -2.09 -21.77
C ASP A 163 -13.16 -2.93 -20.60
N ALA A 164 -11.89 -3.33 -20.65
CA ALA A 164 -11.24 -4.07 -19.58
C ALA A 164 -11.14 -3.26 -18.29
N VAL A 165 -10.77 -1.99 -18.37
CA VAL A 165 -10.73 -1.09 -17.21
C VAL A 165 -12.14 -0.87 -16.65
N SER A 166 -13.14 -0.65 -17.51
CA SER A 166 -14.53 -0.51 -17.10
C SER A 166 -15.05 -1.77 -16.37
N MET A 167 -14.73 -2.95 -16.88
CA MET A 167 -15.10 -4.23 -16.26
C MET A 167 -14.38 -4.45 -14.94
N GLY A 168 -13.07 -4.20 -14.89
CA GLY A 168 -12.28 -4.30 -13.67
C GLY A 168 -12.83 -3.38 -12.58
N ALA A 169 -13.13 -2.12 -12.92
CA ALA A 169 -13.74 -1.17 -11.99
C ALA A 169 -15.11 -1.63 -11.48
N LYS A 170 -15.96 -2.16 -12.36
CA LYS A 170 -17.29 -2.69 -11.99
C LYS A 170 -17.23 -3.97 -11.16
N SER A 171 -16.14 -4.73 -11.23
CA SER A 171 -15.98 -5.96 -10.45
C SER A 171 -15.86 -5.68 -8.94
N PHE A 172 -15.39 -4.48 -8.57
CA PHE A 172 -15.47 -4.00 -7.20
C PHE A 172 -16.93 -3.72 -6.86
N THR A 173 -17.59 -4.70 -6.26
CA THR A 173 -18.85 -4.43 -5.57
C THR A 173 -18.52 -3.61 -4.34
N SER A 174 -19.24 -2.50 -4.13
CA SER A 174 -19.07 -1.69 -2.92
C SER A 174 -19.25 -2.59 -1.70
N ALA A 175 -18.15 -3.01 -1.07
CA ALA A 175 -18.18 -3.55 0.27
C ALA A 175 -18.68 -2.39 1.16
N ARG A 176 -20.00 -2.37 1.36
CA ARG A 176 -20.68 -1.47 2.28
C ARG A 176 -20.51 -1.97 3.71
#